data_AF-A0A0M7LEV5-F1
#
_entry.id   AF-A0A0M7LEV5-F1
#
_cell.length_a   1.000
_cell.length_b   1.000
_cell.length_c   1.000
_cell.angle_alpha   90.00
_cell.angle_beta   90.00
_cell.angle_gamma   90.00
#
_symmetry.space_group_name_H-M   'P 1'
#
loop_
_entity.id
_entity.type
_entity.pdbx_description
1 polymer ?
#
loop_
_entity_poly.entity_id
_entity_poly.type
_entity_poly.pdbx_seq_one_letter_code
_entity_poly.pdbx_strand_id
1 'polypeptide(L)'
;MEFLIVIAIIVALIVGYFCLGMLLKLLLQWWLPLVCAGPLLILAFGFGWTGAIGAVVGALLLIGFTQNWQESPTYLALEAKIDKAFYFDDV
;
A
#
# COMPACT_ATOMS: atom_id res chain seq x y z
N MET A 1 8.79 28.53 -26.22
CA MET A 1 7.80 27.46 -25.89
C MET A 1 8.49 26.13 -25.62
N GLU A 2 9.44 25.70 -26.46
CA GLU A 2 10.19 24.46 -26.28
C GLU A 2 10.92 24.36 -24.92
N PHE A 3 11.58 25.43 -24.49
CA PHE A 3 12.25 25.47 -23.18
C PHE A 3 11.30 25.25 -21.99
N LEU A 4 10.08 25.80 -22.05
CA LEU A 4 9.07 25.59 -21.00
C LEU A 4 8.57 24.14 -20.98
N ILE A 5 8.45 23.50 -22.15
CA ILE A 5 8.06 22.09 -22.26
C ILE A 5 9.13 21.20 -21.63
N VAL A 6 10.42 21.47 -21.91
CA VAL A 6 11.52 20.71 -21.32
C VAL A 6 11.51 20.83 -19.79
N ILE A 7 11.34 22.04 -19.25
CA ILE A 7 11.23 22.25 -17.80
C ILE A 7 10.04 21.47 -17.23
N ALA A 8 8.86 21.55 -17.87
CA ALA A 8 7.68 20.85 -17.42
C ALA A 8 7.88 19.32 -17.36
N ILE A 9 8.58 18.74 -18.34
CA ILE A 9 8.91 17.30 -18.36
C ILE A 9 9.84 16.95 -17.20
N ILE A 10 10.88 17.75 -16.95
CA ILE A 10 11.81 17.50 -15.84
C ILE A 10 11.06 17.53 -14.50
N VAL A 11 10.22 18.55 -14.30
CA VAL A 11 9.39 18.65 -13.09
C VAL A 11 8.46 17.44 -12.96
N ALA A 12 7.79 17.05 -14.05
CA ALA A 12 6.91 15.89 -14.05
C ALA A 12 7.65 14.58 -13.72
N LEU A 13 8.89 14.41 -14.20
CA LEU A 13 9.71 13.24 -13.87
C LEU A 13 10.09 13.20 -12.39
N ILE A 14 10.45 14.35 -11.81
CA ILE A 14 10.76 14.46 -10.37
C ILE A 14 9.52 14.10 -9.56
N VAL A 15 8.36 14.68 -9.88
CA VAL A 15 7.10 14.36 -9.20
C VAL A 15 6.74 12.89 -9.37
N GLY A 16 6.84 12.35 -10.59
CA GLY A 16 6.55 10.95 -10.88
C GLY A 16 7.44 9.98 -10.10
N TYR A 17 8.71 10.33 -9.91
CA TYR A 17 9.64 9.56 -9.09
C TYR A 17 9.17 9.48 -7.63
N PHE A 18 8.80 10.60 -7.00
CA PHE A 18 8.28 10.56 -5.62
C PHE A 18 6.92 9.86 -5.53
N CYS A 19 6.03 10.06 -6.51
CA CYS A 19 4.76 9.35 -6.59
C CYS A 19 4.93 7.83 -6.65
N LEU A 20 5.94 7.34 -7.38
CA LEU A 20 6.26 5.92 -7.42
C LEU A 20 6.71 5.39 -6.05
N GLY A 21 7.55 6.15 -5.34
CA GLY A 21 7.96 5.80 -3.97
C GLY A 21 6.79 5.68 -3.02
N MET A 22 5.87 6.66 -3.04
CA MET A 22 4.63 6.62 -2.24
C MET A 22 3.73 5.43 -2.62
N LEU A 23 3.60 5.12 -3.92
CA LEU A 23 2.82 3.97 -4.39
C LEU A 23 3.43 2.66 -3.87
N LEU A 24 4.75 2.51 -3.92
CA LEU A 24 5.43 1.32 -3.42
C LEU A 24 5.26 1.17 -1.91
N LYS A 25 5.32 2.26 -1.14
CA LYS A 25 5.00 2.23 0.30
C LYS A 25 3.57 1.79 0.55
N LEU A 26 2.61 2.35 -0.19
CA LEU A 26 1.19 1.98 -0.06
C LEU A 26 1.00 0.48 -0.32
N LEU A 27 1.59 -0.04 -1.39
CA LEU A 27 1.51 -1.47 -1.71
C LEU A 27 2.19 -2.31 -0.65
N LEU A 28 3.39 -1.94 -0.19
CA LEU A 28 4.10 -2.66 0.87
C LEU A 28 3.30 -2.71 2.17
N GLN A 29 2.63 -1.61 2.52
CA GLN A 29 1.88 -1.48 3.76
C GLN A 29 0.50 -2.16 3.71
N TRP A 30 -0.18 -2.15 2.55
CA TRP A 30 -1.59 -2.53 2.42
C TRP A 30 -1.87 -3.70 1.48
N TRP A 31 -0.85 -4.43 1.00
CA TRP A 31 -1.08 -5.56 0.08
C TRP A 31 -1.99 -6.64 0.68
N LEU A 32 -1.87 -6.94 1.98
CA LEU A 32 -2.68 -7.95 2.68
C LEU A 32 -4.18 -7.60 2.60
N PRO A 33 -4.63 -6.40 3.05
CA PRO A 33 -6.00 -5.96 2.85
C PRO A 33 -6.45 -5.95 1.38
N LEU A 34 -5.60 -5.50 0.45
CA LEU A 34 -5.95 -5.44 -0.97
C LEU A 34 -6.25 -6.83 -1.55
N VAL A 35 -5.48 -7.85 -1.17
CA VAL A 35 -5.68 -9.23 -1.63
C VAL A 35 -6.88 -9.89 -0.93
N CYS A 36 -7.02 -9.69 0.38
CA CYS A 36 -8.05 -10.36 1.19
C CYS A 36 -9.43 -9.69 1.15
N ALA A 37 -9.53 -8.43 0.72
CA ALA A 37 -10.81 -7.74 0.62
C ALA A 37 -11.81 -8.46 -0.30
N GLY A 38 -11.37 -8.92 -1.47
CA GLY A 38 -12.22 -9.62 -2.44
C GLY A 38 -12.90 -10.87 -1.83
N PRO A 39 -12.11 -11.83 -1.31
CA PRO A 39 -12.66 -13.01 -0.62
C PRO A 39 -13.61 -12.67 0.54
N LEU A 40 -13.30 -11.65 1.35
CA LEU A 40 -14.17 -11.24 2.46
C LEU A 40 -15.50 -10.67 1.97
N LEU A 41 -15.50 -9.89 0.88
CA LEU A 41 -16.73 -9.39 0.26
C LEU A 41 -17.56 -10.53 -0.32
N ILE A 42 -16.93 -11.48 -1.01
CA ILE A 42 -17.63 -12.67 -1.54
C ILE A 42 -18.27 -13.45 -0.39
N LEU A 43 -17.56 -13.63 0.72
CA LEU A 43 -18.06 -14.32 1.89
C LEU A 43 -19.22 -13.54 2.56
N ALA A 44 -19.11 -12.22 2.66
CA ALA A 44 -20.14 -11.36 3.23
C ALA A 44 -21.47 -11.43 2.46
N PHE A 45 -21.41 -11.35 1.12
CA PHE A 45 -22.59 -11.32 0.27
C PHE A 45 -23.08 -12.70 -0.17
N GLY A 46 -22.20 -13.71 -0.19
CA GLY A 46 -22.51 -15.05 -0.73
C GLY A 46 -23.29 -15.96 0.22
N PHE A 47 -23.19 -15.74 1.54
CA PHE A 47 -23.76 -16.64 2.55
C PHE A 47 -24.76 -15.96 3.50
N GLY A 48 -25.26 -14.77 3.16
CA GLY A 48 -26.21 -14.02 3.97
C GLY A 48 -25.64 -13.64 5.34
N TRP A 49 -26.44 -13.78 6.41
CA TRP A 49 -26.06 -13.34 7.76
C TRP A 49 -24.85 -14.08 8.36
N THR A 50 -24.71 -15.38 8.13
CA THR A 50 -23.54 -16.16 8.59
C THR A 50 -22.27 -15.73 7.85
N GLY A 51 -22.39 -15.46 6.55
CA GLY A 51 -21.35 -14.84 5.74
C GLY A 51 -20.94 -13.48 6.26
N ALA A 52 -21.89 -12.59 6.53
CA ALA A 52 -21.59 -11.27 7.09
C ALA A 52 -20.81 -11.34 8.41
N ILE A 53 -21.20 -12.23 9.33
CA ILE A 53 -20.46 -12.43 10.60
C ILE A 53 -19.04 -12.93 10.33
N GLY A 54 -18.89 -13.95 9.48
CA GLY A 54 -17.58 -14.48 9.11
C GLY A 54 -16.68 -13.43 8.47
N ALA A 55 -17.23 -12.55 7.63
CA ALA A 55 -16.50 -11.47 6.98
C ALA A 55 -16.04 -10.41 7.97
N VAL A 56 -16.88 -10.05 8.95
CA VAL A 56 -16.50 -9.11 10.02
C VAL A 56 -15.37 -9.69 10.87
N VAL A 57 -15.49 -10.95 11.31
CA VAL A 57 -14.42 -11.61 12.08
C VAL A 57 -13.13 -11.70 11.26
N GLY A 58 -13.24 -12.08 9.98
CA GLY A 58 -12.11 -12.13 9.06
C GLY A 58 -11.45 -10.77 8.86
N ALA A 59 -12.23 -9.69 8.76
CA ALA A 59 -11.72 -8.33 8.65
C ALA A 59 -10.96 -7.90 9.92
N LEU A 60 -11.46 -8.23 11.11
CA LEU A 60 -10.76 -7.95 12.37
C LEU A 60 -9.43 -8.69 12.46
N LEU A 61 -9.39 -9.97 12.09
CA LEU A 61 -8.15 -10.75 12.04
C LEU A 61 -7.17 -10.18 11.02
N LEU A 62 -7.66 -9.77 9.84
CA LEU A 62 -6.87 -9.17 8.78
C LEU A 62 -6.23 -7.86 9.22
N ILE A 63 -6.93 -7.02 9.99
CA ILE A 63 -6.35 -5.82 10.59
C ILE A 63 -5.18 -6.20 11.50
N GLY A 64 -5.35 -7.20 12.38
CA GLY A 64 -4.28 -7.67 13.25
C GLY A 64 -3.07 -8.22 12.49
N PHE A 65 -3.29 -9.01 11.44
CA PHE A 65 -2.21 -9.48 10.56
C PHE A 65 -1.51 -8.34 9.82
N THR A 66 -2.26 -7.33 9.39
CA THR A 66 -1.70 -6.16 8.71
C THR A 66 -0.81 -5.35 9.65
N GLN A 67 -1.23 -5.15 10.91
CA GLN A 67 -0.42 -4.51 11.93
C GLN A 67 0.85 -5.31 12.23
N ASN A 68 0.72 -6.62 12.45
CA ASN A 68 1.88 -7.50 12.67
C ASN A 68 2.87 -7.49 11.48
N TRP A 69 2.36 -7.40 10.25
CA TRP A 69 3.20 -7.25 9.06
C TRP A 69 3.98 -5.94 9.10
N GLN A 70 3.32 -4.83 9.41
CA GLN A 70 3.93 -3.49 9.50
C GLN A 70 4.95 -3.37 10.64
N GLU A 71 4.86 -4.21 11.66
CA GLU A 71 5.84 -4.26 12.75
C GLU A 71 6.96 -5.28 12.49
N SER A 72 6.87 -6.06 11.41
CA SER A 72 7.83 -7.12 11.13
C SER A 72 9.20 -6.56 10.70
N PRO A 73 10.32 -7.23 11.04
CA PRO A 73 11.64 -6.84 10.58
C PRO A 73 11.76 -6.80 9.05
N THR A 74 11.01 -7.66 8.36
CA THR A 74 10.98 -7.72 6.89
C THR A 74 10.35 -6.47 6.30
N TYR A 75 9.21 -6.03 6.83
CA TYR A 75 8.57 -4.78 6.41
C TYR A 75 9.51 -3.60 6.64
N LEU A 76 10.05 -3.46 7.85
CA LEU A 76 10.94 -2.34 8.20
C LEU A 76 12.18 -2.29 7.30
N ALA A 77 12.78 -3.45 6.98
CA ALA A 77 13.92 -3.51 6.08
C ALA A 77 13.58 -3.14 4.64
N LEU A 78 12.37 -3.46 4.16
CA LEU A 78 11.90 -3.07 2.84
C LEU A 78 11.52 -1.60 2.79
N GLU A 79 10.85 -1.09 3.82
CA GLU A 79 10.50 0.32 3.96
C GLU A 79 11.75 1.19 3.94
N ALA A 80 12.77 0.86 4.74
CA ALA A 80 14.04 1.59 4.75
C ALA A 80 14.75 1.61 3.38
N LYS A 81 14.61 0.53 2.59
CA LYS A 81 15.14 0.50 1.21
C LYS A 81 14.37 1.45 0.29
N ILE A 82 13.05 1.54 0.44
CA ILE A 82 12.22 2.48 -0.33
C ILE A 82 12.55 3.91 0.08
N ASP A 83 12.63 4.19 1.38
CA ASP A 83 12.97 5.53 1.88
C ASP A 83 14.31 6.03 1.36
N LYS A 84 15.33 5.16 1.38
CA LYS A 84 16.64 5.47 0.81
C LYS A 84 16.61 5.61 -0.71
N ALA A 85 15.86 4.76 -1.41
CA ALA A 85 15.78 4.77 -2.87
C ALA A 85 15.00 5.97 -3.42
N PHE A 86 14.12 6.58 -2.62
CA PHE A 86 13.29 7.74 -3.00
C PHE A 86 13.59 9.01 -2.19
N TYR A 87 14.66 9.00 -1.38
CA TYR A 87 15.12 10.15 -0.58
C TYR A 87 14.04 10.71 0.36
N PHE A 88 13.26 9.84 1.00
CA PHE A 88 12.23 10.26 1.94
C PHE A 88 12.76 10.53 3.36
N ASP A 89 13.90 9.96 3.73
CA ASP A 89 14.50 10.05 5.08
C ASP A 89 15.96 10.53 5.04
N ASP A 90 16.22 11.52 4.17
CA ASP A 90 17.57 12.02 3.87
C ASP A 90 18.00 13.22 4.76
N VAL A 91 17.68 13.16 6.07
CA VAL A 91 18.04 14.17 7.09
C VAL A 91 19.05 13.63 8.11
#